data_AF-A0A6G3SEK1-F1
#
_entry.id   AF-A0A6G3SEK1-F1
#
_cell.length_a   1.000
_cell.length_b   1.000
_cell.length_c   1.000
_cell.angle_alpha   90.00
_cell.angle_beta   90.00
_cell.angle_gamma   90.00
#
_symmetry.space_group_name_H-M   'P 1'
#
loop_
_entity.id
_entity.type
_entity.pdbx_description
1 polymer ?
#
loop_
_entity_poly.entity_id
_entity_poly.type
_entity_poly.pdbx_seq_one_letter_code
_entity_poly.pdbx_strand_id
1 'polypeptide(L)'
;MSSDPEPGTLRPGGRTARVRAAVLDAAGDVLAEEGFDRLDLADIARRADVGKTTVYRRWGSPTGLVADLLAQMAQESLPRSAAGSLRADLTANAQ
;
A
#
# COMPACT_ATOMS: atom_id res chain seq x y z
N MET A 1 31.58 29.54 4.03
CA MET A 1 30.26 29.74 4.66
C MET A 1 29.48 28.47 4.42
N SER A 2 29.51 27.59 5.42
CA SER A 2 28.85 26.28 5.43
C SER A 2 27.34 26.43 5.40
N SER A 3 26.67 25.46 4.80
CA SER A 3 25.33 25.04 5.22
C SER A 3 25.22 23.56 4.91
N ASP A 4 25.67 22.76 5.87
CA ASP A 4 25.37 21.33 5.95
C ASP A 4 23.90 21.19 6.40
N PRO A 5 23.08 20.31 5.81
CA PRO A 5 21.71 20.13 6.26
C PRO A 5 21.66 19.38 7.61
N GLU A 6 21.01 20.00 8.60
CA GLU A 6 20.78 19.47 9.95
C GLU A 6 20.17 18.05 9.94
N PRO A 7 20.81 17.04 10.56
CA PRO A 7 20.28 15.69 10.64
C PRO A 7 19.18 15.61 11.70
N GLY A 8 17.92 15.79 11.28
CA GLY A 8 16.82 15.75 12.25
C GLY A 8 15.39 15.85 11.73
N THR A 9 14.97 15.18 10.65
CA THR A 9 13.54 15.19 10.26
C THR A 9 12.96 13.95 9.57
N LEU A 10 13.69 12.84 9.41
CA LEU A 10 13.06 11.60 8.97
C LEU A 10 12.25 10.99 10.12
N ARG A 11 10.98 11.37 10.23
CA ARG A 11 10.01 10.64 11.06
C ARG A 11 10.14 9.15 10.71
N PRO A 12 10.21 8.23 11.69
CA PRO A 12 10.45 6.79 11.47
C PRO A 12 9.34 6.05 10.70
N GLY A 13 8.39 6.78 10.08
CA GLY A 13 7.29 6.26 9.27
C GLY A 13 7.73 5.42 8.07
N GLY A 14 8.99 5.53 7.63
CA GLY A 14 9.53 4.71 6.54
C GLY A 14 9.48 3.20 6.82
N ARG A 15 9.72 2.75 8.07
CA ARG A 15 9.64 1.32 8.39
C ARG A 15 8.20 0.81 8.36
N THR A 16 7.26 1.57 8.93
CA THR A 16 5.83 1.23 8.93
C THR A 16 5.23 1.24 7.53
N ALA A 17 5.67 2.16 6.67
CA ALA A 17 5.28 2.20 5.26
C ALA A 17 5.82 1.00 4.48
N ARG A 18 7.10 0.65 4.64
CA ARG A 18 7.69 -0.55 4.01
C ARG A 18 7.01 -1.84 4.45
N VAL A 19 6.72 -1.98 5.74
CA VAL A 19 5.98 -3.13 6.28
C VAL A 19 4.57 -3.19 5.71
N ARG A 20 3.89 -2.04 5.56
CA ARG A 20 2.57 -1.99 4.92
C ARG A 20 2.66 -2.47 3.48
N ALA A 21 3.56 -1.90 2.69
CA ALA A 21 3.74 -2.24 1.28
C ALA A 21 4.01 -3.74 1.10
N ALA A 22 5.00 -4.29 1.82
CA ALA A 22 5.33 -5.72 1.74
C ALA A 22 4.14 -6.65 2.04
N VAL A 23 3.29 -6.28 3.00
CA VAL A 23 2.09 -7.06 3.34
C VAL A 23 1.00 -6.91 2.27
N LEU A 24 0.82 -5.72 1.71
CA LEU A 24 -0.17 -5.49 0.65
C LEU A 24 0.23 -6.14 -0.67
N ASP A 25 1.52 -6.11 -1.02
CA ASP A 25 2.05 -6.79 -2.20
C ASP A 25 1.80 -8.30 -2.09
N ALA A 26 2.20 -8.92 -0.97
CA ALA A 26 1.96 -10.34 -0.73
C ALA A 26 0.46 -10.70 -0.72
N ALA A 27 -0.40 -9.81 -0.23
CA ALA A 27 -1.85 -10.00 -0.25
C ALA A 27 -2.42 -9.91 -1.68
N GLY A 28 -1.90 -9.00 -2.49
CA GLY A 28 -2.25 -8.84 -3.89
C GLY A 28 -1.89 -10.09 -4.71
N ASP A 29 -0.68 -10.62 -4.51
CA ASP A 29 -0.22 -11.85 -5.17
C ASP A 29 -1.15 -13.02 -4.86
N VAL A 30 -1.43 -13.28 -3.58
CA VAL A 30 -2.33 -14.38 -3.17
C VAL A 30 -3.75 -14.16 -3.68
N LEU A 31 -4.25 -12.92 -3.64
CA LEU A 31 -5.59 -12.62 -4.15
C LEU A 31 -5.69 -12.87 -5.67
N ALA A 32 -4.63 -12.57 -6.43
CA ALA A 32 -4.57 -12.79 -7.86
C ALA A 32 -4.41 -14.27 -8.24
N GLU A 33 -3.64 -15.04 -7.45
CA GLU A 33 -3.34 -16.44 -7.72
C GLU A 33 -4.40 -17.41 -7.18
N GLU A 34 -4.87 -17.19 -5.96
CA GLU A 34 -5.70 -18.15 -5.20
C GLU A 34 -7.12 -17.63 -4.92
N GLY A 35 -7.36 -16.33 -5.08
CA GLY A 35 -8.65 -15.70 -4.77
C GLY A 35 -8.86 -15.39 -3.28
N PHE A 36 -9.99 -14.74 -2.98
CA PHE A 36 -10.26 -14.19 -1.64
C PHE A 36 -10.42 -15.27 -0.56
N ASP A 37 -11.05 -16.40 -0.88
CA ASP A 37 -11.35 -17.48 0.09
C ASP A 37 -10.10 -18.15 0.65
N ARG A 38 -8.95 -17.95 0.00
CA ARG A 38 -7.66 -18.52 0.38
C ARG A 38 -6.76 -17.55 1.15
N LEU A 39 -7.20 -16.31 1.36
CA LEU A 39 -6.45 -15.32 2.13
C LEU A 39 -6.43 -15.67 3.63
N ASP A 40 -5.23 -15.92 4.14
CA ASP A 40 -4.97 -16.11 5.57
C ASP A 40 -3.89 -15.12 6.06
N LEU A 41 -4.17 -14.40 7.15
CA LEU A 41 -3.27 -13.37 7.67
C LEU A 41 -1.93 -13.93 8.15
N ALA A 42 -1.89 -15.16 8.67
CA ALA A 42 -0.65 -15.76 9.12
C ALA A 42 0.23 -16.19 7.94
N ASP A 43 -0.38 -16.63 6.84
CA ASP A 43 0.33 -16.98 5.62
C ASP A 43 0.83 -15.73 4.87
N ILE A 44 0.02 -14.67 4.79
CA ILE A 44 0.47 -13.38 4.27
C ILE A 44 1.62 -12.81 5.09
N ALA A 45 1.53 -12.85 6.43
CA ALA A 45 2.61 -12.41 7.31
C ALA A 45 3.94 -13.13 7.00
N ARG A 46 3.86 -14.44 6.75
CA ARG A 46 5.01 -15.27 6.36
C ARG A 46 5.57 -14.88 4.99
N ARG A 47 4.71 -14.70 3.98
CA ARG A 47 5.14 -14.28 2.63
C ARG A 47 5.78 -12.89 2.63
N ALA A 48 5.28 -11.98 3.45
CA ALA A 48 5.78 -10.62 3.57
C ALA A 48 7.03 -10.46 4.48
N ASP A 49 7.51 -11.54 5.10
CA ASP A 49 8.56 -11.52 6.13
C ASP A 49 8.26 -10.54 7.30
N VAL A 50 7.00 -10.53 7.75
CA VAL A 50 6.51 -9.66 8.83
C VAL A 50 5.95 -10.51 9.97
N GLY A 51 6.24 -10.10 11.21
CA GLY A 51 5.71 -10.79 12.38
C GLY A 51 4.16 -10.80 12.41
N LYS A 52 3.57 -11.98 12.66
CA LYS A 52 2.11 -12.19 12.70
C LYS A 52 1.38 -11.14 13.55
N THR A 53 1.85 -10.87 14.77
CA THR A 53 1.23 -9.87 15.67
C THR A 53 1.15 -8.48 15.06
N THR A 54 2.10 -8.09 14.21
CA THR A 54 2.07 -6.81 13.48
C THR A 54 0.93 -6.79 12.46
N VAL A 55 0.73 -7.88 11.74
CA VAL A 55 -0.36 -8.01 10.75
C VAL A 55 -1.72 -8.04 11.45
N TYR A 56 -1.90 -8.92 12.44
CA TYR A 56 -3.16 -9.03 13.17
C TYR A 56 -3.56 -7.72 13.86
N ARG A 57 -2.62 -7.00 14.50
CA ARG A 57 -2.91 -5.74 15.17
C ARG A 57 -3.36 -4.65 14.20
N ARG A 58 -2.87 -4.66 12.96
CA ARG A 58 -3.13 -3.59 11.99
C ARG A 58 -4.40 -3.82 11.19
N TRP A 59 -4.64 -5.04 10.74
CA TRP A 59 -5.76 -5.34 9.83
C TRP A 59 -6.88 -6.15 10.48
N GLY A 60 -6.59 -6.94 11.52
CA GLY A 60 -7.57 -7.72 12.29
C GLY A 60 -8.24 -8.88 11.55
N SER A 61 -8.45 -8.78 10.24
CA SER A 61 -9.09 -9.77 9.38
C SER A 61 -8.55 -9.71 7.94
N PRO A 62 -8.71 -10.79 7.15
CA PRO A 62 -8.43 -10.77 5.71
C PRO A 62 -9.23 -9.68 4.97
N THR A 63 -10.50 -9.47 5.32
CA THR A 63 -11.32 -8.41 4.75
C THR A 63 -10.73 -7.02 5.00
N GLY A 64 -10.25 -6.75 6.22
CA GLY A 64 -9.59 -5.49 6.56
C GLY A 64 -8.30 -5.26 5.79
N LEU A 65 -7.54 -6.34 5.53
CA LEU A 65 -6.34 -6.30 4.69
C LEU A 65 -6.68 -5.99 3.23
N VAL A 66 -7.69 -6.65 2.67
CA VAL A 66 -8.12 -6.41 1.28
C VAL A 66 -8.70 -5.02 1.11
N ALA A 67 -9.44 -4.49 2.09
CA ALA A 67 -9.91 -3.11 2.05
C ALA A 67 -8.74 -2.11 1.96
N ASP A 68 -7.66 -2.33 2.71
CA ASP A 68 -6.45 -1.49 2.67
C ASP A 68 -5.68 -1.62 1.35
N LEU A 69 -5.64 -2.83 0.77
CA LEU A 69 -5.09 -3.09 -0.56
C LEU A 69 -5.86 -2.32 -1.64
N LEU A 70 -7.19 -2.45 -1.66
CA LEU A 70 -8.04 -1.74 -2.61
C LEU A 70 -7.92 -0.22 -2.46
N ALA A 71 -7.80 0.29 -1.24
CA ALA A 71 -7.56 1.70 -0.98
C ALA A 71 -6.20 2.17 -1.52
N GLN A 72 -5.15 1.34 -1.45
CA GLN A 72 -3.86 1.64 -2.09
C GLN A 72 -3.99 1.65 -3.61
N MET A 73 -4.59 0.61 -4.20
CA MET A 73 -4.76 0.51 -5.65
C MET A 73 -5.55 1.71 -6.20
N ALA A 74 -6.59 2.14 -5.49
CA ALA A 74 -7.33 3.34 -5.84
C ALA A 74 -6.44 4.59 -5.82
N GLN A 75 -5.60 4.77 -4.79
CA GLN A 75 -4.65 5.88 -4.72
C GLN A 75 -3.60 5.87 -5.83
N GLU A 76 -3.15 4.69 -6.24
CA GLU A 76 -2.17 4.51 -7.33
C GLU A 76 -2.80 4.66 -8.72
N SER A 77 -4.09 4.31 -8.84
CA SER A 77 -4.88 4.41 -10.07
C SER A 77 -5.44 5.81 -10.30
N LEU A 78 -5.50 6.68 -9.27
CA LEU A 78 -5.75 8.10 -9.46
C LEU A 78 -4.75 8.59 -10.51
N PRO A 79 -5.21 9.21 -11.60
CA PRO A 79 -4.32 9.49 -12.71
C PRO A 79 -3.20 10.39 -12.17
N ARG A 80 -1.95 9.95 -12.36
CA ARG A 80 -0.75 10.81 -12.25
C ARG A 80 -0.78 11.95 -13.30
N SER A 81 -1.94 12.30 -13.83
CA SER A 81 -2.18 13.38 -14.78
C SER A 81 -2.36 14.75 -14.13
N ALA A 82 -2.11 14.88 -12.83
CA ALA A 82 -1.88 16.19 -12.20
C ALA A 82 -0.62 16.93 -12.73
N ALA A 83 -0.08 16.50 -13.88
CA ALA A 83 0.86 17.24 -14.70
C ALA A 83 0.25 17.53 -16.09
N GLY A 84 -0.77 18.41 -16.16
CA GLY A 84 -1.10 19.09 -17.42
C GLY A 84 -2.58 19.34 -17.74
N SER A 85 -3.20 20.26 -17.01
CA SER A 85 -4.52 20.87 -17.27
C SER A 85 -5.77 19.99 -17.09
N LEU A 86 -6.68 20.49 -16.25
CA LEU A 86 -8.03 19.97 -16.00
C LEU A 86 -8.84 19.67 -17.27
N ARG A 87 -8.58 20.40 -18.37
CA ARG A 87 -9.27 20.17 -19.65
C ARG A 87 -8.89 18.81 -20.25
N ALA A 88 -7.61 18.43 -20.22
CA ALA A 88 -7.14 17.14 -20.71
C ALA A 88 -7.74 15.98 -19.90
N ASP A 89 -7.81 16.14 -18.58
CA ASP A 89 -8.39 15.14 -17.67
C ASP A 89 -9.88 14.92 -17.91
N LEU A 90 -10.64 15.99 -18.15
CA LEU A 90 -12.08 15.90 -18.42
C LEU A 90 -12.39 15.32 -19.81
N THR A 91 -11.52 15.48 -20.81
CA THR A 91 -11.73 14.90 -22.14
C THR A 91 -11.37 13.41 -22.20
N ALA A 92 -10.37 12.96 -21.43
CA ALA A 92 -9.94 11.57 -21.41
C ALA A 92 -10.97 10.61 -20.76
N ASN A 93 -11.81 11.10 -19.85
CA ASN A 93 -12.77 10.28 -19.08
C ASN A 93 -14.21 10.31 -19.62
N ALA A 94 -14.47 10.96 -20.76
CA ALA A 94 -15.81 11.16 -21.31
C ALA A 94 -16.16 10.18 -22.46
N GLN A 95 -15.91 8.88 -22.28
CA GLN A 95 -16.41 7.83 -23.19
C GLN A 95 -17.51 7.01 -22.52
#